data_AF-A0A956JFT7-F1
#
_entry.id   AF-A0A956JFT7-F1
#
_cell.length_a   1.000
_cell.length_b   1.000
_cell.length_c   1.000
_cell.angle_alpha   90.00
_cell.angle_beta   90.00
_cell.angle_gamma   90.00
#
_symmetry.space_group_name_H-M   'P 1'
#
loop_
_entity.id
_entity.type
_entity.pdbx_description
1 polymer ?
#
loop_
_entity_poly.entity_id
_entity_poly.type
_entity_poly.pdbx_seq_one_letter_code
_entity_poly.pdbx_strand_id
1 'polypeptide(L)' 'MLTPLHILVQQLLLGRTEDLSAPQLAAFVDGWSSLLDLLERTEVCLPDGSPELREGLFALVQRIRRAQEEILDDSQG' A
#
# COMPACT_ATOMS: atom_id res chain seq x y z
N MET A 1 13.51 -6.23 -10.77
CA MET A 1 12.98 -7.60 -10.65
C MET A 1 11.77 -7.52 -9.73
N LEU A 2 10.59 -7.91 -10.21
CA LEU A 2 9.37 -7.94 -9.39
C LEU A 2 9.55 -8.92 -8.23
N THR A 3 9.31 -8.44 -7.00
CA THR A 3 9.32 -9.29 -5.80
C THR A 3 7.90 -9.85 -5.54
N PRO A 4 7.74 -10.88 -4.69
CA PRO A 4 6.41 -11.39 -4.31
C PRO A 4 5.48 -10.30 -3.75
N LEU A 5 6.02 -9.27 -3.10
CA LEU A 5 5.25 -8.12 -2.63
C LEU A 5 4.68 -7.30 -3.78
N HIS A 6 5.44 -7.10 -4.87
CA HIS A 6 4.96 -6.38 -6.05
C HIS A 6 3.80 -7.13 -6.71
N ILE A 7 3.92 -8.45 -6.85
CA ILE A 7 2.85 -9.29 -7.40
C ILE A 7 1.57 -9.16 -6.57
N LEU A 8 1.68 -9.21 -5.24
CA LEU A 8 0.53 -9.07 -4.35
C LEU A 8 -0.10 -7.68 -4.42
N VAL A 9 0.72 -6.62 -4.44
CA VAL A 9 0.24 -5.24 -4.60
C VAL A 9 -0.45 -5.06 -5.95
N GLN A 10 0.12 -5.60 -7.03
CA GLN A 10 -0.47 -5.57 -8.36
C GLN A 10 -1.81 -6.30 -8.41
N GLN A 11 -1.91 -7.50 -7.83
CA GLN A 11 -3.16 -8.27 -7.77
C GLN A 11 -4.24 -7.54 -6.97
N LEU A 12 -3.88 -6.87 -5.87
CA LEU A 12 -4.81 -6.11 -5.05
C LEU A 12 -5.24 -4.80 -5.70
N LEU A 13 -4.35 -4.13 -6.44
CA LEU A 13 -4.68 -2.95 -7.24
C LEU A 13 -5.52 -3.34 -8.45
N LEU A 14 -4.98 -4.12 -9.37
CA LEU A 14 -5.62 -4.41 -10.65
C LEU A 14 -6.83 -5.33 -10.48
N GLY A 15 -6.68 -6.40 -9.69
CA GLY A 15 -7.73 -7.42 -9.54
C GLY A 15 -8.95 -6.97 -8.75
N ARG A 16 -8.86 -5.89 -7.96
CA ARG A 16 -10.03 -5.29 -7.27
C ARG A 16 -10.59 -4.06 -7.96
N THR A 17 -9.91 -3.56 -8.97
CA THR A 17 -10.30 -2.33 -9.67
C THR A 17 -10.79 -2.53 -11.09
N GLU A 18 -10.68 -3.76 -11.64
CA GLU A 18 -11.04 -4.10 -13.03
C GLU A 18 -12.46 -3.67 -13.43
N ASP A 19 -13.43 -3.76 -12.52
CA ASP A 19 -14.84 -3.38 -12.77
C ASP A 19 -15.24 -2.03 -12.16
N LEU A 20 -14.29 -1.26 -11.61
CA LEU A 20 -14.62 0.01 -10.97
C LEU A 20 -14.69 1.14 -12.02
N SER A 21 -15.74 1.95 -11.92
CA SER A 21 -15.79 3.22 -12.66
C SER A 21 -14.68 4.16 -12.18
N ALA A 22 -14.27 5.13 -13.01
CA ALA A 22 -13.19 6.06 -12.67
C ALA A 22 -13.36 6.75 -11.29
N PRO A 23 -14.55 7.21 -10.86
CA PRO A 23 -14.72 7.75 -9.51
C PRO A 23 -14.55 6.71 -8.39
N GLN A 24 -14.97 5.46 -8.63
CA GLN A 24 -14.82 4.36 -7.67
C GLN A 24 -13.36 3.91 -7.56
N LEU A 25 -12.64 3.88 -8.69
CA LEU A 25 -11.20 3.62 -8.72
C LEU A 25 -10.44 4.68 -7.94
N ALA A 26 -10.72 5.97 -8.17
CA ALA A 26 -10.11 7.07 -7.42
C ALA A 26 -10.37 6.94 -5.91
N ALA A 27 -11.63 6.67 -5.51
CA ALA A 27 -11.97 6.47 -4.10
C ALA A 27 -11.29 5.23 -3.48
N PHE A 28 -11.11 4.15 -4.26
CA PHE A 28 -10.41 2.95 -3.82
C PHE A 28 -8.92 3.23 -3.57
N VAL A 29 -8.25 3.89 -4.52
CA VAL A 29 -6.84 4.28 -4.40
C VAL A 29 -6.64 5.25 -3.23
N ASP A 30 -7.49 6.26 -3.08
CA ASP A 30 -7.46 7.21 -1.97
C ASP A 30 -7.65 6.53 -0.60
N GLY A 31 -8.61 5.60 -0.52
CA GLY A 31 -8.87 4.84 0.72
C GLY A 31 -7.67 3.98 1.12
N TRP A 32 -6.99 3.39 0.15
CA TRP A 32 -5.80 2.56 0.41
C TRP A 32 -4.59 3.39 0.81
N SER A 33 -4.38 4.53 0.17
CA SER A 33 -3.36 5.52 0.57
C SER A 33 -3.60 6.04 1.99
N SER A 34 -4.85 6.39 2.32
CA SER A 34 -5.23 6.87 3.67
C SER A 34 -4.99 5.82 4.75
N LEU A 35 -5.22 4.54 4.45
CA LEU A 35 -4.92 3.44 5.36
C LEU A 35 -3.41 3.31 5.60
N LEU A 36 -2.59 3.41 4.56
CA LEU A 36 -1.14 3.36 4.70
C LEU A 36 -0.61 4.56 5.50
N ASP A 37 -1.14 5.77 5.26
CA ASP A 37 -0.82 6.98 6.05
C ASP A 37 -1.11 6.77 7.54
N LEU A 38 -2.24 6.13 7.85
CA LEU A 38 -2.62 5.81 9.24
C LEU A 38 -1.63 4.81 9.86
N LEU A 39 -1.34 3.71 9.15
CA LEU A 39 -0.46 2.64 9.64
C LEU A 39 1.00 3.08 9.78
N GLU A 40 1.43 4.10 9.04
CA GLU A 40 2.75 4.71 9.18
C GLU A 40 2.96 5.37 10.54
N ARG A 41 1.87 5.82 11.19
CA ARG A 41 1.86 6.39 12.55
C ARG A 41 1.82 5.29 13.59
N THR A 42 2.83 4.41 13.54
CA THR A 42 2.89 3.15 14.30
C THR A 42 2.82 3.38 15.81
N GLU A 43 3.35 4.48 16.32
CA GLU A 43 3.23 4.87 17.74
C GLU A 43 1.80 5.18 18.17
N VAL A 44 0.94 5.63 17.25
CA VAL A 44 -0.48 5.92 17.50
C VAL A 44 -1.32 4.65 17.34
N CYS A 45 -1.04 3.84 16.32
CA CYS A 45 -1.80 2.62 16.02
C CYS A 45 -1.45 1.45 16.95
N LEU A 46 -0.23 1.42 17.49
CA LEU A 46 0.27 0.35 18.37
C LEU A 46 0.96 0.96 19.60
N PRO A 47 0.22 1.68 20.46
CA PRO A 47 0.79 2.42 21.59
C PRO A 47 1.48 1.54 22.64
N ASP A 48 1.10 0.26 22.71
CA ASP A 48 1.71 -0.75 23.59
C ASP A 48 2.59 -1.76 22.83
N GLY A 49 2.76 -1.59 21.50
CA GLY A 49 3.61 -2.46 20.69
C GLY A 49 5.09 -2.30 21.02
N SER A 50 5.87 -3.38 20.91
CA SER A 50 7.33 -3.28 21.09
C SER A 50 7.97 -2.40 20.00
N PRO A 51 9.15 -1.82 20.25
CA PRO A 51 9.87 -1.03 19.24
C PRO A 51 10.07 -1.80 17.93
N GLU A 52 10.43 -3.08 18.01
CA GLU A 52 10.70 -3.94 16.85
C GLU A 52 9.44 -4.15 15.99
N LEU A 53 8.26 -4.27 16.63
CA LEU A 53 7.00 -4.38 15.93
C LEU A 53 6.65 -3.09 15.20
N ARG A 54 6.83 -1.93 15.84
CA ARG A 54 6.57 -0.62 15.23
C ARG A 54 7.50 -0.35 14.06
N GLU A 55 8.80 -0.59 14.25
CA GLU A 55 9.81 -0.46 13.20
C GLU A 55 9.53 -1.41 12.03
N GLY A 56 9.18 -2.67 12.32
CA GLY A 56 8.83 -3.66 11.33
C GLY A 56 7.59 -3.27 10.52
N LEU A 57 6.55 -2.76 11.18
CA LEU A 57 5.34 -2.29 10.52
C LEU A 57 5.60 -1.05 9.66
N PHE A 58 6.36 -0.07 10.18
CA PHE A 58 6.76 1.11 9.42
C PHE A 58 7.55 0.71 8.17
N ALA A 59 8.55 -0.16 8.31
CA ALA A 59 9.35 -0.64 7.18
C ALA A 59 8.51 -1.42 6.15
N LEU A 60 7.50 -2.18 6.59
CA LEU A 60 6.58 -2.86 5.70
C LEU A 60 5.72 -1.88 4.91
N VAL A 61 5.17 -0.84 5.56
CA VAL A 61 4.38 0.22 4.90
C VAL A 61 5.22 0.91 3.83
N GLN A 62 6.48 1.28 4.12
CA GLN A 62 7.39 1.88 3.14
C GLN A 62 7.63 0.97 1.93
N ARG A 63 7.80 -0.34 2.16
CA ARG A 63 8.00 -1.31 1.06
C ARG A 63 6.75 -1.46 0.20
N ILE A 64 5.56 -1.36 0.78
CA ILE A 64 4.29 -1.39 0.03
C ILE A 64 4.16 -0.15 -0.84
N ARG A 65 4.40 1.06 -0.29
CA ARG A 65 4.33 2.32 -1.05
C ARG A 65 5.27 2.32 -2.25
N ARG A 66 6.52 1.93 -2.03
CA ARG A 66 7.50 1.81 -3.11
C ARG A 66 7.04 0.84 -4.20
N ALA A 67 6.48 -0.31 -3.82
CA ALA A 67 5.95 -1.26 -4.78
C ALA A 67 4.76 -0.69 -5.56
N GLN A 68 3.87 0.10 -4.93
CA GLN A 68 2.78 0.79 -5.63
C GLN A 68 3.31 1.81 -6.64
N GLU A 69 4.27 2.65 -6.26
CA GLU A 69 4.90 3.63 -7.15
C GLU A 69 5.53 2.94 -8.36
N GLU A 70 6.33 1.90 -8.15
CA GLU A 70 7.00 1.15 -9.22
C GLU A 70 5.97 0.50 -10.19
N ILE A 71 4.84 -0.02 -9.69
CA ILE A 71 3.78 -0.63 -10.53
C ILE A 71 3.00 0.42 -11.33
N LEU A 72 2.70 1.57 -10.72
CA LEU A 72 1.94 2.64 -11.36
C LEU A 72 2.78 3.39 -12.39
N ASP A 73 4.08 3.58 -12.14
CA ASP A 73 5.01 4.16 -13.12
C ASP A 73 5.22 3.23 -14.33
N ASP A 74 5.35 1.92 -14.13
CA ASP A 74 5.46 0.93 -15.22
C ASP A 74 4.21 0.87 -16.10
N SER A 75 3.04 1.30 -15.60
CA SER A 75 1.78 1.32 -16.35
C SER A 75 1.63 2.54 -17.28
N GLN A 76 2.55 3.50 -17.25
CA GLN A 76 2.58 4.68 -18.13
C GLN A 76 3.58 4.55 -19.30
N GLY A 77 4.15 3.35 -19.53
CA GLY A 77 5.10 3.04 -20.61
C GLY A 77 4.48 2.31 -21.80
#